data_AF-A0A973KRP6-F1
#
_entry.id   AF-A0A973KRP6-F1
#
_cell.length_a   1.000
_cell.length_b   1.000
_cell.length_c   1.000
_cell.angle_alpha   90.00
_cell.angle_beta   90.00
_cell.angle_gamma   90.00
#
_symmetry.space_group_name_H-M   'P 1'
#
loop_
_entity.id
_entity.type
_entity.pdbx_description
1 polymer ?
#
loop_
_entity_poly.entity_id
_entity_poly.type
_entity_poly.pdbx_seq_one_letter_code
_entity_poly.pdbx_strand_id
1 'polypeptide(L)'
;VSTLTAVPHRARVLAAKAAVLIVVALPVGLLVSLSGFLVGQAALAGSDAPHLGLSDPQALRGMWGGGLYLTLAALFGLAIGTMIRSTTATVTTLFGTMLIVQAFAPALPGAVGDWVEKYWPSIAGGQIITGYRDPALLAPWSGLAVMAGCVAVLLTVAFIVFRKRDA
;
A
#
# COMPACT_ATOMS: atom_id res chain seq x y z
N VAL A 1 8.95 -20.30 30.09
CA VAL A 1 8.05 -20.61 31.23
C VAL A 1 8.22 -19.45 32.21
N SER A 2 7.46 -18.34 32.16
CA SER A 2 6.06 -18.17 32.62
C SER A 2 5.26 -17.06 31.88
N THR A 3 5.67 -16.66 30.67
CA THR A 3 4.90 -15.72 29.82
C THR A 3 3.95 -16.41 28.84
N LEU A 4 4.04 -17.73 28.68
CA LEU A 4 3.30 -18.51 27.68
C LEU A 4 1.92 -19.01 28.15
N THR A 5 1.52 -18.73 29.40
CA THR A 5 0.27 -19.23 30.01
C THR A 5 -0.81 -18.15 30.24
N ALA A 6 -0.54 -16.86 29.99
CA ALA A 6 -1.43 -15.77 30.44
C ALA A 6 -2.09 -14.91 29.34
N VAL A 7 -1.77 -15.11 28.05
CA VAL A 7 -2.41 -14.34 26.96
C VAL A 7 -3.25 -15.26 26.06
N PRO A 8 -4.54 -15.45 26.37
CA PRO A 8 -5.46 -16.22 25.53
C PRO A 8 -5.83 -15.50 24.22
N HIS A 9 -5.18 -14.36 23.92
CA HIS A 9 -5.53 -13.51 22.78
C HIS A 9 -4.30 -13.17 21.94
N ARG A 10 -3.70 -14.16 21.27
CA ARG A 10 -2.64 -13.94 20.27
C ARG A 10 -3.12 -13.07 19.08
N ALA A 11 -4.43 -13.06 18.85
CA ALA A 11 -5.15 -12.09 18.05
C ALA A 11 -4.87 -10.61 18.40
N ARG A 12 -4.79 -10.28 19.70
CA ARG A 12 -4.45 -8.91 20.16
C ARG A 12 -3.02 -8.54 19.79
N VAL A 13 -2.10 -9.50 19.74
CA VAL A 13 -0.71 -9.26 19.34
C VAL A 13 -0.63 -8.88 17.86
N LEU A 14 -1.41 -9.55 16.99
CA LEU A 14 -1.47 -9.20 15.58
C LEU A 14 -2.09 -7.81 15.35
N ALA A 15 -3.17 -7.50 16.06
CA ALA A 15 -3.80 -6.18 16.01
C ALA A 15 -2.87 -5.08 16.54
N ALA A 16 -2.16 -5.31 17.64
CA ALA A 16 -1.16 -4.39 18.18
C ALA A 16 -0.01 -4.18 17.19
N LYS A 17 0.48 -5.24 16.54
CA LYS A 17 1.53 -5.13 15.52
C LYS A 17 1.08 -4.32 14.31
N ALA A 18 -0.16 -4.51 13.86
CA ALA A 18 -0.74 -3.69 12.78
C ALA A 18 -0.88 -2.22 13.20
N ALA A 19 -1.36 -1.95 14.42
CA ALA A 19 -1.49 -0.60 14.95
C ALA A 19 -0.14 0.11 15.05
N VAL A 20 0.87 -0.55 15.63
CA VAL A 20 2.25 -0.02 15.69
C VAL A 20 2.79 0.23 14.29
N LEU A 21 2.56 -0.69 13.35
CA LEU A 21 3.00 -0.52 11.96
C LEU A 21 2.33 0.69 11.32
N ILE A 22 1.04 0.94 11.55
CA ILE A 22 0.35 2.14 11.04
C ILE A 22 0.94 3.41 11.65
N VAL A 23 1.12 3.43 12.98
CA VAL A 23 1.65 4.59 13.71
C VAL A 23 3.06 4.95 13.26
N VAL A 24 3.88 3.98 12.85
CA VAL A 24 5.25 4.20 12.35
C VAL A 24 5.26 4.47 10.84
N ALA A 25 4.55 3.67 10.05
CA ALA A 25 4.59 3.75 8.59
C ALA A 25 3.92 5.01 8.05
N LEU A 26 2.87 5.52 8.72
CA LEU A 26 2.16 6.72 8.28
C LEU A 26 3.05 7.99 8.35
N PRO A 27 3.69 8.34 9.48
CA PRO A 27 4.58 9.50 9.51
C PRO A 27 5.80 9.30 8.62
N VAL A 28 6.38 8.09 8.57
CA VAL A 28 7.52 7.80 7.66
C VAL A 28 7.10 7.98 6.20
N GLY A 29 5.94 7.47 5.81
CA GLY A 29 5.41 7.59 4.45
C GLY A 29 5.08 9.03 4.07
N LEU A 30 4.55 9.82 4.99
CA LEU A 30 4.34 11.26 4.80
C LEU A 30 5.66 12.01 4.62
N LEU A 31 6.68 11.70 5.43
CA LEU A 31 8.01 12.30 5.30
C LEU A 31 8.67 11.94 3.97
N VAL A 32 8.55 10.69 3.52
CA VAL A 32 9.04 10.24 2.20
C VAL A 32 8.29 10.93 1.07
N SER A 33 6.98 11.08 1.18
CA SER A 33 6.17 11.74 0.14
C SER A 33 6.45 13.24 0.08
N LEU A 34 6.61 13.90 1.23
CA LEU A 34 7.00 15.30 1.33
C LEU A 34 8.40 15.54 0.79
N SER A 35 9.39 14.73 1.18
CA SER A 35 10.76 14.87 0.69
C SER A 35 10.85 14.61 -0.82
N GLY A 36 10.15 13.58 -1.32
CA GLY A 36 10.03 13.30 -2.75
C GLY A 36 9.40 14.47 -3.52
N PHE A 37 8.35 15.08 -2.98
CA PHE A 37 7.73 16.27 -3.58
C PHE A 37 8.68 17.47 -3.60
N LEU A 38 9.35 17.78 -2.49
CA LEU A 38 10.29 18.90 -2.40
C LEU A 38 11.49 18.73 -3.34
N VAL A 39 12.09 17.54 -3.37
CA VAL A 39 13.20 17.21 -4.28
C VAL A 39 12.73 17.27 -5.74
N GLY A 40 11.54 16.75 -6.04
CA GLY A 40 10.93 16.83 -7.37
C GLY A 40 10.71 18.27 -7.81
N GLN A 41 10.11 19.12 -6.97
CA GLN A 41 9.89 20.53 -7.27
C GLN A 41 11.21 21.30 -7.41
N ALA A 42 12.21 21.03 -6.58
CA ALA A 42 13.52 21.66 -6.69
C ALA A 42 14.22 21.31 -8.02
N ALA A 43 14.11 20.06 -8.48
CA ALA A 43 14.62 19.63 -9.77
C ALA A 43 13.87 20.28 -10.96
N LEU A 44 12.54 20.42 -10.85
CA LEU A 44 11.71 21.07 -11.88
C LEU A 44 11.95 22.58 -11.96
N ALA A 45 12.14 23.24 -10.81
CA ALA A 45 12.47 24.66 -10.75
C ALA A 45 13.82 24.99 -11.41
N GLY A 46 14.76 24.05 -11.40
CA GLY A 46 16.02 24.16 -12.14
C GLY A 46 15.87 23.99 -13.66
N SER A 47 14.70 23.59 -14.16
CA SER A 47 14.45 23.21 -15.56
C SER A 47 13.35 24.05 -16.25
N ASP A 48 12.90 25.17 -15.65
CA ASP A 48 11.79 26.03 -16.14
C ASP A 48 10.47 25.28 -16.43
N ALA A 49 10.26 24.13 -15.79
CA ALA A 49 9.06 23.32 -15.94
C ALA A 49 7.92 23.82 -15.02
N PRO A 50 6.64 23.57 -15.37
CA PRO A 50 5.51 23.96 -14.53
C PRO A 50 5.65 23.41 -13.11
N HIS A 51 5.77 24.31 -12.13
CA HIS A 51 5.88 23.96 -10.72
C HIS A 51 4.52 24.04 -10.01
N LEU A 52 4.28 23.12 -9.09
CA LEU A 52 3.08 23.11 -8.25
C LEU A 52 3.41 23.74 -6.90
N GLY A 53 2.58 24.67 -6.44
CA GLY A 53 2.69 25.24 -5.11
C GLY A 53 2.35 24.20 -4.04
N LEU A 54 2.94 24.35 -2.85
CA LEU A 54 2.62 23.51 -1.67
C LEU A 54 1.14 23.55 -1.29
N SER A 55 0.43 24.60 -1.69
CA SER A 55 -1.01 24.80 -1.45
C SER A 55 -1.89 24.18 -2.54
N ASP A 56 -1.31 23.62 -3.61
CA ASP A 56 -2.10 23.06 -4.69
C ASP A 56 -2.83 21.79 -4.22
N PRO A 57 -4.13 21.66 -4.53
CA PRO A 57 -4.91 20.47 -4.16
C PRO A 57 -4.29 19.15 -4.66
N GLN A 58 -3.55 19.20 -5.77
CA GLN A 58 -2.85 18.04 -6.33
C GLN A 58 -1.60 17.66 -5.52
N ALA A 59 -0.84 18.65 -5.03
CA ALA A 59 0.32 18.43 -4.18
C ALA A 59 -0.11 17.83 -2.83
N LEU A 60 -1.14 18.42 -2.20
CA LEU A 60 -1.70 17.91 -0.95
C LEU A 60 -2.23 16.47 -1.11
N ARG A 61 -2.93 16.18 -2.22
CA ARG A 61 -3.40 14.82 -2.52
C ARG A 61 -2.24 13.84 -2.67
N GLY A 62 -1.18 14.20 -3.40
CA GLY A 62 -0.01 13.35 -3.58
C GLY A 62 0.73 13.07 -2.27
N MET A 63 0.87 14.08 -1.42
CA MET A 63 1.54 13.96 -0.12
C MET A 63 0.76 13.04 0.84
N TRP A 64 -0.51 13.33 1.07
CA TRP A 64 -1.36 12.52 1.96
C TRP A 64 -1.61 11.12 1.37
N GLY A 65 -1.88 11.05 0.07
CA GLY A 65 -2.13 9.82 -0.65
C GLY A 65 -0.91 8.90 -0.69
N GLY A 66 0.30 9.46 -0.89
CA GLY A 66 1.55 8.70 -0.87
C GLY A 66 1.83 8.09 0.51
N GLY A 67 1.64 8.86 1.58
CA GLY A 67 1.76 8.35 2.95
C GLY A 67 0.78 7.21 3.26
N LEU A 68 -0.48 7.38 2.85
CA LEU A 68 -1.52 6.34 2.99
C LEU A 68 -1.20 5.10 2.14
N TYR A 69 -0.77 5.27 0.90
CA TYR A 69 -0.39 4.16 0.00
C TYR A 69 0.76 3.33 0.59
N LEU A 70 1.82 3.99 1.07
CA LEU A 70 2.96 3.30 1.69
C LEU A 70 2.55 2.56 2.97
N THR A 71 1.66 3.15 3.76
CA THR A 71 1.10 2.50 4.96
C THR A 71 0.29 1.25 4.59
N LEU A 72 -0.55 1.33 3.56
CA LEU A 72 -1.31 0.19 3.04
C LEU A 72 -0.40 -0.90 2.46
N ALA A 73 0.67 -0.52 1.75
CA ALA A 73 1.66 -1.46 1.24
C ALA A 73 2.39 -2.19 2.38
N ALA A 74 2.74 -1.49 3.46
CA ALA A 74 3.33 -2.09 4.65
C ALA A 74 2.38 -3.10 5.32
N LEU A 75 1.09 -2.75 5.45
CA LEU A 75 0.06 -3.65 5.98
C LEU A 75 -0.18 -4.86 5.07
N PHE A 76 -0.09 -4.69 3.76
CA PHE A 76 -0.18 -5.78 2.79
C PHE A 76 0.96 -6.80 3.01
N GLY A 77 2.20 -6.30 3.13
CA GLY A 77 3.36 -7.13 3.49
C GLY A 77 3.21 -7.82 4.85
N LEU A 78 2.66 -7.13 5.84
CA LEU A 78 2.36 -7.73 7.15
C LEU A 78 1.36 -8.89 7.03
N ALA A 79 0.26 -8.70 6.29
CA ALA A 79 -0.76 -9.73 6.08
C ALA A 79 -0.16 -10.98 5.42
N ILE A 80 0.59 -10.80 4.32
CA ILE A 80 1.28 -11.91 3.64
C ILE A 80 2.26 -12.60 4.57
N GLY A 81 3.08 -11.83 5.29
CA GLY A 81 4.11 -12.39 6.16
C GLY A 81 3.53 -13.22 7.31
N THR A 82 2.38 -12.82 7.82
CA THR A 82 1.68 -13.58 8.86
C THR A 82 1.11 -14.91 8.34
N MET A 83 0.77 -14.98 7.06
CA MET A 83 0.23 -16.19 6.44
C MET A 83 1.33 -17.19 6.03
N ILE A 84 2.43 -16.67 5.45
CA ILE A 84 3.53 -17.47 4.86
C ILE A 84 4.55 -17.94 5.93
N ARG A 85 4.71 -17.21 7.05
CA ARG A 85 5.69 -17.52 8.12
C ARG A 85 7.17 -17.63 7.64
N SER A 86 7.51 -17.14 6.46
CA SER A 86 8.88 -17.09 5.93
C SER A 86 9.19 -15.71 5.35
N THR A 87 10.26 -15.07 5.84
CA THR A 87 10.67 -13.73 5.41
C THR A 87 10.96 -13.69 3.92
N THR A 88 11.73 -14.65 3.41
CA THR A 88 12.12 -14.72 1.99
C THR A 88 10.89 -14.83 1.10
N ALA A 89 10.01 -15.80 1.38
CA ALA A 89 8.81 -16.00 0.58
C ALA A 89 7.85 -14.80 0.68
N THR A 90 7.74 -14.15 1.84
CA THR A 90 6.94 -12.93 2.01
C THR A 90 7.42 -11.82 1.09
N VAL A 91 8.73 -11.56 1.09
CA VAL A 91 9.34 -10.52 0.26
C VAL A 91 9.13 -10.87 -1.22
N THR A 92 9.43 -12.10 -1.64
CA THR A 92 9.22 -12.54 -3.02
C THR A 92 7.76 -12.39 -3.47
N THR A 93 6.78 -12.77 -2.64
CA THR A 93 5.36 -12.62 -2.96
C THR A 93 4.95 -11.15 -3.02
N LEU A 94 5.43 -10.32 -2.09
CA LEU A 94 5.14 -8.88 -2.08
C LEU A 94 5.64 -8.22 -3.36
N PHE A 95 6.90 -8.44 -3.72
CA PHE A 95 7.50 -7.93 -4.95
C PHE A 95 6.83 -8.48 -6.21
N GLY A 96 6.52 -9.79 -6.22
CA GLY A 96 5.79 -10.41 -7.32
C GLY A 96 4.41 -9.78 -7.53
N THR A 97 3.68 -9.54 -6.45
CA THR A 97 2.31 -9.04 -6.54
C THR A 97 2.26 -7.55 -6.84
N MET A 98 3.16 -6.76 -6.24
CA MET A 98 3.13 -5.30 -6.39
C MET A 98 3.89 -4.81 -7.61
N LEU A 99 5.05 -5.40 -7.94
CA LEU A 99 5.90 -4.94 -9.03
C LEU A 99 5.79 -5.79 -10.30
N ILE A 100 5.76 -7.11 -10.19
CA ILE A 100 5.72 -7.95 -11.40
C ILE A 100 4.35 -7.81 -12.07
N VAL A 101 3.25 -7.90 -11.31
CA VAL A 101 1.92 -7.79 -11.92
C VAL A 101 1.69 -6.44 -12.60
N GLN A 102 2.12 -5.31 -12.01
CA GLN A 102 2.00 -4.02 -12.69
C GLN A 102 2.85 -3.94 -13.97
N ALA A 103 4.03 -4.57 -13.99
CA ALA A 103 4.93 -4.51 -15.14
C ALA A 103 4.39 -5.30 -16.34
N PHE A 104 3.63 -6.37 -16.07
CA PHE A 104 3.03 -7.22 -17.09
C PHE A 104 1.56 -6.88 -17.38
N ALA A 105 0.89 -6.05 -16.57
CA ALA A 105 -0.51 -5.69 -16.78
C ALA A 105 -0.81 -5.16 -18.20
N PRO A 106 0.01 -4.26 -18.79
CA PRO A 106 -0.23 -3.78 -20.16
C PRO A 106 -0.01 -4.85 -21.25
N ALA A 107 0.68 -5.94 -20.93
CA ALA A 107 0.98 -7.02 -21.86
C ALA A 107 -0.11 -8.11 -21.89
N LEU A 108 -1.14 -8.01 -21.04
CA LEU A 108 -2.24 -8.97 -20.95
C LEU A 108 -3.36 -8.61 -21.94
N PRO A 109 -3.61 -9.41 -22.99
CA PRO A 109 -4.72 -9.16 -23.90
C PRO A 109 -6.07 -9.61 -23.31
N GLY A 110 -7.11 -8.83 -23.54
CA GLY A 110 -8.52 -9.16 -23.24
C GLY A 110 -9.04 -8.62 -21.92
N ALA A 111 -10.29 -8.95 -21.59
CA ALA A 111 -11.03 -8.40 -20.44
C ALA A 111 -10.37 -8.64 -19.07
N VAL A 112 -9.48 -9.64 -18.96
CA VAL A 112 -8.71 -9.91 -17.74
C VAL A 112 -7.60 -8.89 -17.56
N GLY A 113 -6.95 -8.45 -18.64
CA GLY A 113 -5.94 -7.38 -18.62
C GLY A 113 -6.55 -6.07 -18.15
N ASP A 114 -7.67 -5.66 -18.76
CA ASP A 114 -8.40 -4.44 -18.37
C ASP A 114 -8.84 -4.47 -16.90
N TRP A 115 -9.28 -5.63 -16.42
CA TRP A 115 -9.68 -5.79 -15.02
C TRP A 115 -8.49 -5.70 -14.06
N VAL A 116 -7.36 -6.34 -14.40
CA VAL A 116 -6.12 -6.26 -13.62
C VAL A 116 -5.61 -4.82 -13.60
N GLU A 117 -5.51 -4.16 -14.75
CA GLU A 117 -5.03 -2.78 -14.83
C GLU A 117 -5.91 -1.82 -14.01
N LYS A 118 -7.23 -2.06 -13.97
CA LYS A 118 -8.16 -1.17 -13.28
C LYS A 118 -8.31 -1.43 -11.78
N TYR A 119 -8.31 -2.70 -11.35
CA TYR A 119 -8.66 -3.08 -9.97
C TYR A 119 -7.49 -3.66 -9.17
N TRP A 120 -6.33 -3.91 -9.78
CA TRP A 120 -5.21 -4.47 -9.04
C TRP A 120 -4.76 -3.51 -7.93
N PRO A 121 -4.62 -3.96 -6.67
CA PRO A 121 -4.45 -3.06 -5.53
C PRO A 121 -3.26 -2.09 -5.65
N SER A 122 -2.13 -2.53 -6.21
CA SER A 122 -0.97 -1.65 -6.40
C SER A 122 -1.20 -0.61 -7.51
N ILE A 123 -1.89 -0.98 -8.60
CA ILE A 123 -2.17 -0.08 -9.72
C ILE A 123 -3.27 0.92 -9.33
N ALA A 124 -4.37 0.42 -8.76
CA ALA A 124 -5.49 1.22 -8.31
C ALA A 124 -5.09 2.19 -7.19
N GLY A 125 -4.35 1.73 -6.18
CA GLY A 125 -3.83 2.57 -5.11
C GLY A 125 -2.79 3.59 -5.60
N GLY A 126 -1.98 3.21 -6.59
CA GLY A 126 -0.92 4.05 -7.18
C GLY A 126 -1.44 5.31 -7.87
N GLN A 127 -2.70 5.32 -8.35
CA GLN A 127 -3.34 6.48 -8.97
C GLN A 127 -3.41 7.71 -8.04
N ILE A 128 -3.27 7.52 -6.73
CA ILE A 128 -3.25 8.66 -5.81
C ILE A 128 -1.95 9.46 -5.87
N ILE A 129 -0.85 8.82 -6.26
CA ILE A 129 0.50 9.40 -6.31
C ILE A 129 0.77 10.01 -7.69
N THR A 130 0.05 9.58 -8.73
CA THR A 130 0.21 10.13 -10.07
C THR A 130 -0.46 11.50 -10.22
N GLY A 131 0.26 12.42 -10.88
CA GLY A 131 -0.28 13.70 -11.34
C GLY A 131 -1.13 13.58 -12.61
N TYR A 132 -0.86 12.54 -13.41
CA TYR A 132 -1.63 12.21 -14.61
C TYR A 132 -2.91 11.45 -14.24
N ARG A 133 -4.05 11.92 -14.75
CA ARG A 133 -5.37 11.35 -14.49
C ARG A 133 -5.88 10.70 -15.76
N ASP A 134 -5.75 9.38 -15.85
CA ASP A 134 -6.33 8.64 -16.96
C ASP A 134 -7.84 8.45 -16.73
N PRO A 135 -8.72 8.91 -17.64
CA PRO A 135 -10.16 8.73 -17.51
C PRO A 135 -10.61 7.26 -17.50
N ALA A 136 -9.79 6.36 -18.05
CA ALA A 136 -10.10 4.93 -18.09
C ALA A 136 -9.93 4.25 -16.71
N LEU A 137 -9.13 4.85 -15.82
CA LEU A 137 -8.75 4.31 -14.51
C LEU A 137 -9.61 4.87 -13.37
N LEU A 138 -9.52 4.24 -12.21
CA LEU A 138 -10.27 4.67 -11.01
C LEU A 138 -9.82 6.06 -10.55
N ALA A 139 -10.77 6.83 -10.02
CA ALA A 139 -10.45 8.10 -9.38
C ALA A 139 -9.47 7.86 -8.20
N PRO A 140 -8.55 8.80 -7.92
CA PRO A 140 -7.48 8.62 -6.95
C PRO A 140 -7.90 8.08 -5.58
N TRP A 141 -8.96 8.66 -5.00
CA TRP A 141 -9.49 8.24 -3.71
C TRP A 141 -10.23 6.91 -3.78
N SER A 142 -10.93 6.63 -4.89
CA SER A 142 -11.58 5.34 -5.09
C SER A 142 -10.58 4.21 -5.30
N GLY A 143 -9.48 4.45 -6.02
CA GLY A 143 -8.40 3.48 -6.21
C GLY A 143 -7.70 3.15 -4.90
N LEU A 144 -7.45 4.16 -4.06
CA LEU A 144 -6.93 3.94 -2.70
C LEU A 144 -7.93 3.16 -1.83
N ALA A 145 -9.22 3.45 -1.92
CA ALA A 145 -10.25 2.71 -1.19
C ALA A 145 -10.29 1.23 -1.60
N VAL A 146 -10.09 0.91 -2.89
CA VAL A 146 -9.96 -0.48 -3.36
C VAL A 146 -8.75 -1.16 -2.74
N MET A 147 -7.59 -0.50 -2.75
CA MET A 147 -6.39 -1.04 -2.10
C MET A 147 -6.62 -1.26 -0.59
N ALA A 148 -7.23 -0.29 0.10
CA ALA A 148 -7.57 -0.40 1.51
C ALA A 148 -8.53 -1.56 1.80
N GLY A 149 -9.54 -1.75 0.95
CA GLY A 149 -10.47 -2.87 1.02
C GLY A 149 -9.75 -4.22 0.87
N CYS A 150 -8.88 -4.35 -0.13
CA CYS A 150 -8.08 -5.57 -0.32
C CYS A 150 -7.14 -5.85 0.86
N VAL A 151 -6.48 -4.82 1.40
CA VAL A 151 -5.63 -4.94 2.60
C VAL A 151 -6.46 -5.38 3.81
N ALA A 152 -7.64 -4.80 4.02
CA ALA A 152 -8.55 -5.17 5.11
C ALA A 152 -9.02 -6.63 5.00
N VAL A 153 -9.36 -7.09 3.79
CA VAL A 153 -9.70 -8.49 3.52
C VAL A 153 -8.51 -9.40 3.83
N LEU A 154 -7.31 -9.08 3.36
CA LEU A 154 -6.11 -9.88 3.63
C LEU A 154 -5.75 -9.93 5.11
N LEU A 155 -5.85 -8.82 5.83
CA LEU A 155 -5.65 -8.79 7.29
C LEU A 155 -6.70 -9.62 8.03
N THR A 156 -7.96 -9.60 7.55
CA THR A 156 -9.04 -10.42 8.12
C THR A 156 -8.77 -11.91 7.89
N VAL A 157 -8.38 -12.29 6.68
CA VAL A 157 -7.99 -13.68 6.36
C VAL A 157 -6.79 -14.10 7.20
N ALA A 158 -5.75 -13.27 7.28
CA ALA A 158 -4.59 -13.51 8.13
C ALA A 158 -4.99 -13.74 9.59
N PHE A 159 -5.88 -12.91 10.14
CA PHE A 159 -6.37 -13.04 11.49
C PHE A 159 -7.16 -14.35 11.71
N ILE A 160 -8.02 -14.73 10.76
CA ILE A 160 -8.78 -15.98 10.82
C ILE A 160 -7.85 -17.20 10.74
N VAL A 161 -6.90 -17.20 9.80
CA VAL A 161 -5.91 -18.28 9.63
C VAL A 161 -5.05 -18.42 10.88
N PHE A 162 -4.62 -17.30 11.46
CA PHE A 162 -3.83 -17.30 12.69
C PHE A 162 -4.63 -17.85 13.87
N ARG A 163 -5.92 -17.50 13.99
CA ARG A 163 -6.80 -18.04 15.03
C ARG A 163 -7.09 -19.53 14.86
N LYS A 164 -7.32 -19.99 13.62
CA LYS A 164 -7.62 -21.41 13.31
C LYS A 164 -6.43 -22.33 13.44
N ARG A 165 -5.20 -21.84 13.22
CA ARG A 165 -3.96 -22.64 13.33
C ARG A 165 -3.47 -22.80 14.77
N ASP A 166 -3.98 -21.98 15.68
CA ASP A 166 -3.61 -21.97 17.10
C ASP A 166 -4.73 -22.57 18.00
N ALA A 167 -5.83 -23.05 17.40
CA ALA A 167 -6.86 -23.87 18.04
C ALA A 167 -6.60 -25.35 17.75
#